data_AF-A0A6H1ZAU7-F1
#
_entry.id   AF-A0A6H1ZAU7-F1
#
_cell.length_a   1.000
_cell.length_b   1.000
_cell.length_c   1.000
_cell.angle_alpha   90.00
_cell.angle_beta   90.00
_cell.angle_gamma   90.00
#
_symmetry.space_group_name_H-M   'P 1'
#
loop_
_entity.id
_entity.type
_entity.pdbx_description
1 polymer ?
#
loop_
_entity_poly.entity_id
_entity_poly.type
_entity_poly.pdbx_seq_one_letter_code
_entity_poly.pdbx_strand_id
1 'polypeptide(L)'
;MNKTFDVIRETSRSEFVEAINAAKADGWTVRGVQVVEVEIDRNHNKDVIYYAWVERDDSFMPVRVLTEAEKAWHAYAKESLTA
;
A
#
# COMPACT_ATOMS: atom_id res chain seq x y z
N MET A 1 13.73 17.68 -4.03
CA MET A 1 12.75 17.03 -3.13
C MET A 1 12.67 15.57 -3.55
N ASN A 2 12.88 14.64 -2.61
CA ASN A 2 12.67 13.21 -2.90
C ASN A 2 11.17 12.94 -2.92
N LYS A 3 10.72 12.17 -3.91
CA LYS A 3 9.35 11.71 -4.06
C LYS A 3 9.36 10.20 -3.90
N THR A 4 8.49 9.69 -3.04
CA THR A 4 8.21 8.26 -2.98
C THR A 4 7.04 7.95 -3.90
N PHE A 5 7.16 6.86 -4.66
CA PHE A 5 6.13 6.34 -5.54
C PHE A 5 5.74 4.94 -5.07
N ASP A 6 4.46 4.64 -5.13
CA ASP A 6 3.92 3.30 -4.84
C ASP A 6 2.74 2.97 -5.76
N VAL A 7 2.33 1.70 -5.78
CA VAL A 7 1.24 1.18 -6.61
C VAL A 7 0.26 0.37 -5.76
N ILE A 8 -0.99 0.82 -5.72
CA ILE A 8 -2.10 0.05 -5.15
C ILE A 8 -2.65 -0.87 -6.23
N ARG A 9 -2.80 -2.17 -5.92
CA ARG A 9 -3.32 -3.19 -6.84
C ARG A 9 -4.35 -4.05 -6.12
N GLU A 10 -5.57 -4.09 -6.65
CA GLU A 10 -6.65 -4.91 -6.10
C GLU A 10 -7.47 -5.57 -7.21
N THR A 11 -8.09 -6.72 -6.93
CA THR A 11 -9.02 -7.39 -7.86
C THR A 11 -10.48 -7.07 -7.56
N SER A 12 -10.77 -6.56 -6.36
CA SER A 12 -12.08 -6.05 -5.99
C SER A 12 -12.15 -4.53 -6.11
N ARG A 13 -13.20 -4.02 -6.76
CA ARG A 13 -13.44 -2.57 -6.86
C ARG A 13 -13.65 -1.92 -5.49
N SER A 14 -14.31 -2.59 -4.54
CA SER A 14 -14.57 -2.02 -3.21
C SER A 14 -13.26 -1.89 -2.42
N GLU A 15 -12.47 -2.95 -2.38
CA GLU A 15 -11.16 -2.97 -1.71
C GLU A 15 -10.21 -1.94 -2.34
N PHE A 16 -10.23 -1.80 -3.66
CA PHE A 16 -9.46 -0.78 -4.37
C PHE A 16 -9.81 0.64 -3.93
N VAL A 17 -11.10 0.95 -3.81
CA VAL A 17 -11.57 2.28 -3.40
C VAL A 17 -11.19 2.53 -1.93
N GLU A 18 -11.32 1.53 -1.07
CA GLU A 18 -10.93 1.61 0.34
C GLU A 18 -9.42 1.86 0.48
N ALA A 19 -8.59 1.11 -0.24
CA ALA A 19 -7.14 1.27 -0.25
C ALA A 19 -6.72 2.66 -0.74
N ILE A 20 -7.35 3.18 -1.80
CA ILE A 20 -7.10 4.56 -2.27
C ILE A 20 -7.46 5.58 -1.19
N ASN A 21 -8.61 5.42 -0.53
CA ASN A 21 -9.04 6.35 0.51
C ASN A 21 -8.11 6.32 1.73
N ALA A 22 -7.64 5.14 2.12
CA ALA A 22 -6.64 4.98 3.17
C ALA A 22 -5.31 5.65 2.79
N ALA A 23 -4.83 5.44 1.55
CA ALA A 23 -3.61 6.09 1.06
C ALA A 23 -3.74 7.62 1.04
N LYS A 24 -4.86 8.16 0.59
CA LYS A 24 -5.13 9.61 0.64
C LYS A 24 -5.11 10.14 2.07
N ALA A 25 -5.67 9.40 3.03
CA ALA A 25 -5.63 9.77 4.43
C ALA A 25 -4.20 9.76 5.02
N ASP A 26 -3.32 8.89 4.51
CA ASP A 26 -1.88 8.84 4.85
C ASP A 26 -1.02 9.85 4.06
N GLY A 27 -1.66 10.79 3.36
CA GLY A 27 -1.00 11.88 2.64
C GLY A 27 -0.47 11.51 1.25
N TRP A 28 -0.88 10.37 0.69
CA TRP A 28 -0.56 10.01 -0.68
C TRP A 28 -1.48 10.71 -1.69
N THR A 29 -0.89 11.10 -2.83
CA THR A 29 -1.61 11.70 -3.96
C THR A 29 -1.75 10.67 -5.08
N VAL A 30 -2.98 10.40 -5.52
CA VAL A 30 -3.23 9.52 -6.66
C VAL A 30 -2.89 10.26 -7.96
N ARG A 31 -2.04 9.64 -8.80
CA ARG A 31 -1.56 10.20 -10.06
C ARG A 31 -2.29 9.66 -11.28
N GLY A 32 -2.71 8.41 -11.20
CA GLY A 32 -3.41 7.75 -12.27
C GLY A 32 -4.09 6.49 -11.76
N VAL A 33 -5.12 6.07 -12.48
CA VAL A 33 -5.83 4.81 -12.24
C VAL A 33 -5.91 4.07 -13.56
N GLN A 34 -5.63 2.78 -13.55
CA GLN A 34 -5.81 1.89 -14.69
C GLN A 34 -6.62 0.68 -14.25
N VAL A 35 -7.51 0.22 -15.13
CA VAL A 35 -8.27 -1.02 -14.94
C VAL A 35 -7.90 -1.95 -16.08
N VAL A 36 -7.51 -3.18 -15.75
CA VAL A 36 -7.05 -4.18 -16.72
C VAL A 36 -7.91 -5.42 -16.56
N GLU A 37 -8.51 -5.87 -17.65
CA GLU A 37 -9.19 -7.16 -17.71
C GLU A 37 -8.17 -8.22 -18.12
N VAL A 38 -8.03 -9.28 -17.33
CA VAL A 38 -7.05 -10.35 -17.53
C VAL A 38 -7.78 -11.67 -17.67
N GLU A 39 -7.47 -12.42 -18.72
CA GLU A 39 -7.94 -13.79 -18.87
C GLU A 39 -7.18 -14.71 -17.90
N ILE A 40 -7.89 -15.37 -16.99
CA ILE A 40 -7.30 -16.14 -15.88
C ILE A 40 -7.30 -17.65 -16.11
N ASP A 41 -8.08 -18.15 -17.07
CA ASP A 41 -8.14 -19.58 -17.38
C ASP A 41 -8.44 -19.89 -18.85
N ARG A 42 -8.37 -21.19 -19.18
CA ARG A 42 -8.62 -21.72 -20.53
C ARG A 42 -10.10 -21.73 -20.94
N ASN A 43 -11.00 -21.35 -20.04
CA ASN A 43 -12.43 -21.20 -20.33
C ASN A 43 -12.78 -19.75 -20.70
N HIS A 44 -11.77 -18.90 -20.93
CA HIS A 44 -11.93 -17.47 -21.15
C HIS A 44 -12.62 -16.74 -19.99
N ASN A 45 -12.50 -17.26 -18.77
CA ASN A 45 -12.91 -16.48 -17.60
C ASN A 45 -11.96 -15.29 -17.47
N LYS A 46 -12.56 -14.13 -17.23
CA LYS A 46 -11.84 -12.88 -17.10
C LYS A 46 -11.98 -12.37 -15.68
N ASP A 47 -10.88 -11.84 -15.16
CA ASP A 47 -10.84 -11.12 -13.90
C ASP A 47 -10.46 -9.66 -14.17
N VAL A 48 -10.82 -8.77 -13.26
CA VAL A 48 -10.56 -7.34 -13.39
C VAL A 48 -9.58 -6.93 -12.30
N ILE A 49 -8.46 -6.34 -12.70
CA ILE A 49 -7.45 -5.84 -11.79
C ILE A 49 -7.41 -4.30 -11.89
N TYR A 50 -7.52 -3.67 -10.74
CA TYR A 50 -7.47 -2.22 -10.56
C TYR A 50 -6.08 -1.82 -10.07
N TYR A 51 -5.51 -0.80 -10.70
CA TYR A 51 -4.20 -0.23 -10.37
C TYR A 51 -4.33 1.27 -10.11
N ALA A 52 -3.67 1.77 -9.08
CA ALA A 52 -3.48 3.20 -8.86
C ALA A 52 -2.02 3.50 -8.56
N TRP A 53 -1.45 4.46 -9.28
CA TRP A 53 -0.14 5.02 -8.96
C TRP A 53 -0.32 6.14 -7.96
N VAL A 54 0.43 6.07 -6.87
CA VAL A 54 0.40 7.07 -5.81
C VAL A 54 1.80 7.66 -5.62
N GLU A 55 1.84 8.95 -5.33
CA GLU A 55 3.06 9.67 -4.99
C GLU A 55 2.92 10.38 -3.64
N ARG A 56 4.01 10.48 -2.89
CA ARG A 56 4.09 11.30 -1.68
C ARG A 56 5.41 12.06 -1.67
N ASP A 57 5.37 13.33 -1.27
CA ASP A 57 6.60 14.11 -1.07
C ASP A 57 7.28 13.67 0.23
N ASP A 58 8.55 13.24 0.16
CA ASP A 58 9.30 12.72 1.32
C ASP A 58 9.63 13.78 2.38
N SER A 59 9.33 15.05 2.10
CA SER A 59 9.54 16.15 3.04
C SER A 59 8.57 16.14 4.23
N PHE A 60 7.57 15.26 4.21
CA PHE A 60 6.59 15.09 5.28
C PHE A 60 6.37 13.61 5.62
N MET A 61 7.43 12.83 5.83
CA MET A 61 7.25 11.55 6.53
C MET A 61 6.85 11.87 7.98
N PRO A 62 5.62 11.61 8.45
CA PRO A 62 5.40 11.53 9.88
C PRO A 62 6.30 10.39 10.35
N VAL A 63 7.29 10.70 11.18
CA VAL A 63 7.99 9.67 11.94
C VAL A 63 6.91 8.96 12.73
N ARG A 64 6.49 7.77 12.28
CA ARG A 64 5.52 6.96 13.02
C ARG A 64 6.14 6.71 14.38
N VAL A 65 5.62 7.41 15.39
CA VAL A 65 6.02 7.20 16.77
C VAL A 65 5.45 5.85 17.16
N LEU A 66 6.32 4.83 17.23
CA LEU A 66 5.94 3.51 17.72
C LEU A 66 5.30 3.67 19.10
N THR A 67 4.17 3.00 19.29
CA THR A 67 3.56 2.85 20.61
C THR A 67 4.51 2.11 21.54
N GLU A 68 4.34 2.26 22.86
CA GLU A 68 5.18 1.56 23.83
C GLU A 68 5.11 0.03 23.66
N ALA A 69 3.94 -0.49 23.25
CA ALA A 69 3.75 -1.90 22.94
C ALA A 69 4.57 -2.36 21.72
N GLU A 70 4.59 -1.57 20.65
CA GLU A 70 5.40 -1.88 19.46
C GLU A 70 6.89 -1.77 19.75
N LYS A 71 7.31 -0.76 20.53
CA LYS A 71 8.71 -0.65 20.97
C LYS A 71 9.15 -1.87 21.79
N ALA A 72 8.30 -2.35 22.69
CA ALA A 72 8.57 -3.54 23.48
C ALA A 72 8.66 -4.81 22.61
N TRP A 73 7.78 -4.97 21.62
CA TRP A 73 7.84 -6.10 20.70
C TRP A 73 9.09 -6.08 19.82
N HIS A 74 9.48 -4.91 19.30
CA HIS A 74 10.71 -4.76 18.51
C HIS A 74 11.98 -5.04 19.33
N ALA A 75 12.00 -4.65 20.60
CA ALA A 75 13.11 -4.97 21.51
C ALA A 75 13.22 -6.49 21.74
N TYR A 76 12.09 -7.15 22.05
CA TYR A 76 12.04 -8.60 22.22
C TYR A 76 12.46 -9.36 20.94
N ALA A 77 11.95 -8.96 19.78
CA ALA A 77 12.30 -9.59 18.51
C ALA A 77 13.79 -9.45 18.18
N LYS A 78 14.41 -8.31 18.53
CA LYS A 78 15.84 -8.07 18.33
C LYS A 78 16.70 -8.95 19.22
N GLU A 79 16.34 -9.12 20.49
CA GLU A 79 17.06 -10.00 21.42
C GLU A 79 16.95 -11.48 20.99
N SER A 80 15.78 -11.87 20.48
CA SER A 80 15.48 -13.23 20.02
C SER A 80 16.24 -13.64 18.75
N LEU A 81 16.71 -12.67 17.96
CA LEU A 81 17.51 -12.89 16.74
C LEU A 81 19.02 -12.99 17.02
N THR A 82 19.45 -12.66 18.23
CA THR A 82 20.86 -12.67 18.65
C THR A 82 21.22 -13.81 19.62
N ALA A 83 20.26 -14.67 19.97
CA ALA A 83 20.42 -15.87 20.78
C ALA A 83 20.57 -17.12 19.90
#